data_AF-A0A1P8Q4V6-F1
#
_entry.id   AF-A0A1P8Q4V6-F1
#
_cell.length_a   1.000
_cell.length_b   1.000
_cell.length_c   1.000
_cell.angle_alpha   90.00
_cell.angle_beta   90.00
_cell.angle_gamma   90.00
#
_symmetry.space_group_name_H-M   'P 1'
#
loop_
_entity.id
_entity.type
_entity.pdbx_description
1 polymer ?
#
loop_
_entity_poly.entity_id
_entity_poly.type
_entity_poly.pdbx_seq_one_letter_code
_entity_poly.pdbx_strand_id
1 'polypeptide(L)'
;MNNQVNLGEWSQRLSNPKNIELALAYKITEMSDPYVPFRSGAMAGHTKIIGDDVGAHIVYSEKYSHKQFVGVSPSGKPFNYTITHHPDAGSHWINRVKDESIDEIKEFTEEALIHGIKKP
;
A
#
# COMPACT_ATOMS: atom_id res chain seq x y z
N MET A 1 -22.92 37.76 -22.09
CA MET A 1 -22.83 36.31 -22.32
C MET A 1 -21.92 35.74 -21.25
N ASN A 2 -22.40 34.79 -20.45
CA ASN A 2 -21.57 34.12 -19.45
C ASN A 2 -21.18 32.75 -20.01
N ASN A 3 -19.87 32.48 -20.06
CA ASN A 3 -19.36 31.15 -20.40
C ASN A 3 -19.33 30.31 -19.13
N GLN A 4 -20.17 29.28 -19.06
CA GLN A 4 -20.04 28.24 -18.06
C GLN A 4 -19.10 27.16 -18.60
N VAL A 5 -17.97 26.97 -17.92
CA VAL A 5 -17.06 25.85 -18.16
C VAL A 5 -17.43 24.74 -17.19
N ASN A 6 -17.94 23.62 -17.69
CA ASN A 6 -18.20 22.43 -16.89
C ASN A 6 -16.89 21.64 -16.76
N LEU A 7 -16.35 21.57 -15.55
CA LEU A 7 -15.11 20.83 -15.25
C LEU A 7 -15.32 19.30 -15.22
N GLY A 8 -16.53 18.81 -15.51
CA GLY A 8 -16.85 17.38 -15.49
C GLY A 8 -16.74 16.78 -14.09
N GLU A 9 -16.39 15.51 -14.01
CA GLU A 9 -16.26 14.77 -12.74
C GLU A 9 -15.04 15.15 -11.90
N TRP A 10 -14.17 16.05 -12.38
CA TRP A 10 -12.98 16.49 -11.65
C TRP A 10 -13.33 17.02 -10.26
N SER A 11 -14.42 17.80 -10.14
CA SER A 11 -14.86 18.31 -8.84
C SER A 11 -15.22 17.17 -7.88
N GLN A 12 -15.83 16.09 -8.37
CA GLN A 12 -16.17 14.93 -7.54
C GLN A 12 -14.92 14.13 -7.14
N ARG A 13 -13.98 13.91 -8.08
CA ARG A 13 -12.72 13.20 -7.82
C ARG A 13 -11.85 13.93 -6.82
N LEU A 14 -11.67 15.24 -7.01
CA LEU A 14 -10.93 16.10 -6.09
C LEU A 14 -11.65 16.29 -4.75
N SER A 15 -12.98 16.16 -4.71
CA SER A 15 -13.76 16.21 -3.46
C SER A 15 -13.71 14.92 -2.65
N ASN A 16 -13.24 13.81 -3.23
CA ASN A 16 -13.13 12.52 -2.54
C ASN A 16 -11.73 11.90 -2.65
N PRO A 17 -10.69 12.59 -2.14
CA PRO A 17 -9.31 12.09 -2.17
C PRO A 17 -9.13 10.80 -1.37
N LYS A 18 -10.02 10.53 -0.39
CA LYS A 18 -10.01 9.30 0.42
C LYS A 18 -10.10 8.02 -0.43
N ASN A 19 -10.88 8.03 -1.50
CA ASN A 19 -10.98 6.88 -2.40
C ASN A 19 -9.66 6.63 -3.16
N ILE A 20 -8.95 7.70 -3.51
CA ILE A 20 -7.65 7.61 -4.19
C ILE A 20 -6.61 7.06 -3.23
N GLU A 21 -6.59 7.55 -1.99
CA GLU A 21 -5.70 7.07 -0.95
C GLU A 21 -5.93 5.58 -0.62
N LEU A 22 -7.19 5.15 -0.56
CA LEU A 22 -7.55 3.74 -0.36
C LEU A 22 -7.02 2.85 -1.48
N ALA A 23 -7.23 3.24 -2.73
CA ALA A 23 -6.74 2.46 -3.86
C ALA A 23 -5.21 2.46 -3.95
N LEU A 24 -4.57 3.57 -3.60
CA LEU A 24 -3.12 3.64 -3.49
C LEU A 24 -2.61 2.68 -2.40
N ALA A 25 -3.31 2.56 -1.26
CA ALA A 25 -2.97 1.59 -0.24
C ALA A 25 -3.09 0.14 -0.73
N TYR A 26 -4.09 -0.19 -1.57
CA TYR A 26 -4.20 -1.50 -2.23
C TYR A 26 -3.02 -1.74 -3.17
N LYS A 27 -2.71 -0.78 -4.04
CA LYS A 27 -1.59 -0.87 -4.98
C LYS A 27 -0.25 -1.05 -4.28
N ILE A 28 0.03 -0.26 -3.25
CA ILE A 28 1.26 -0.39 -2.44
C ILE A 28 1.31 -1.75 -1.76
N THR A 29 0.18 -2.28 -1.28
CA THR A 29 0.13 -3.61 -0.66
C THR A 29 0.51 -4.69 -1.67
N GLU A 30 -0.09 -4.69 -2.86
CA GLU A 30 0.23 -5.62 -3.95
C GLU A 30 1.72 -5.55 -4.34
N MET A 31 2.25 -4.33 -4.53
CA MET A 31 3.66 -4.12 -4.84
C MET A 31 4.59 -4.59 -3.72
N SER A 32 4.09 -4.62 -2.48
CA SER A 32 4.87 -5.04 -1.32
C SER A 32 4.91 -6.55 -1.14
N ASP A 33 3.99 -7.31 -1.75
CA ASP A 33 3.87 -8.75 -1.55
C ASP A 33 5.19 -9.51 -1.70
N PRO A 34 6.03 -9.28 -2.73
CA PRO A 34 7.32 -9.97 -2.89
C PRO A 34 8.31 -9.76 -1.75
N TYR A 35 8.14 -8.68 -0.98
CA TYR A 35 9.02 -8.31 0.14
C TYR A 35 8.46 -8.71 1.51
N VAL A 36 7.18 -9.10 1.58
CA VAL A 36 6.53 -9.53 2.82
C VAL A 36 6.96 -10.97 3.14
N PRO A 37 7.53 -11.27 4.31
CA PRO A 37 7.97 -12.63 4.62
C PRO A 37 6.85 -13.68 4.60
N PHE A 38 6.94 -14.65 3.69
CA PHE A 38 5.99 -15.76 3.60
C PHE A 38 6.38 -16.91 4.54
N ARG A 39 5.97 -16.82 5.80
CA ARG A 39 6.06 -17.94 6.75
C ARG A 39 4.71 -18.65 6.84
N SER A 40 4.44 -19.53 5.86
CA SER A 40 3.33 -20.51 5.84
C SER A 40 2.00 -20.06 6.45
N GLY A 41 1.04 -19.74 5.59
CA GLY A 41 -0.33 -19.44 5.99
C GLY A 41 -0.48 -18.03 6.54
N ALA A 42 -1.10 -17.18 5.72
CA ALA A 42 -1.87 -16.02 6.18
C ALA A 42 -1.16 -14.68 6.46
N MET A 43 0.15 -14.48 6.28
CA MET A 43 0.68 -13.09 6.38
C MET A 43 0.23 -12.18 5.22
N ALA A 44 0.31 -12.67 3.98
CA ALA A 44 -0.25 -11.96 2.82
C ALA A 44 -1.78 -11.87 2.87
N GLY A 45 -2.44 -12.81 3.56
CA GLY A 45 -3.90 -12.84 3.74
C GLY A 45 -4.44 -12.09 4.96
N HIS A 46 -3.57 -11.59 5.85
CA HIS A 46 -3.93 -10.88 7.09
C HIS A 46 -3.49 -9.39 7.06
N THR A 47 -3.29 -8.89 5.84
CA THR A 47 -3.21 -7.47 5.56
C THR A 47 -4.62 -6.91 5.46
N LYS A 48 -4.90 -5.83 6.18
CA LYS A 48 -6.15 -5.09 6.10
C LYS A 48 -5.84 -3.66 5.68
N ILE A 49 -6.63 -3.13 4.77
CA ILE A 49 -6.63 -1.71 4.47
C ILE A 49 -7.85 -1.12 5.16
N ILE A 50 -7.61 -0.16 6.04
CA ILE A 50 -8.65 0.58 6.74
C ILE A 50 -8.61 2.04 6.28
N GLY A 51 -9.77 2.64 6.06
CA GLY A 51 -9.89 4.07 5.79
C GLY A 51 -10.59 4.75 6.96
N ASP A 52 -10.07 5.89 7.40
CA ASP A 52 -10.67 6.73 8.43
C ASP A 52 -10.70 8.22 8.03
N ASP A 53 -10.82 9.12 9.00
CA ASP A 53 -10.81 10.57 8.76
C ASP A 53 -9.40 11.15 8.55
N VAL A 54 -8.36 10.38 8.82
CA VAL A 54 -6.96 10.77 8.69
C VAL A 54 -6.35 10.20 7.40
N GLY A 55 -6.87 9.08 6.89
CA GLY A 55 -6.46 8.53 5.60
C GLY A 55 -6.63 7.02 5.48
N ALA A 56 -5.86 6.41 4.59
CA ALA A 56 -5.80 4.96 4.41
C ALA A 56 -4.59 4.36 5.14
N HIS A 57 -4.82 3.28 5.88
CA HIS A 57 -3.79 2.59 6.65
C HIS A 57 -3.67 1.13 6.23
N ILE A 58 -2.44 0.67 6.01
CA ILE A 58 -2.10 -0.74 5.75
C ILE A 58 -1.75 -1.40 7.08
N VAL A 59 -2.54 -2.39 7.50
CA VAL A 59 -2.42 -3.04 8.80
C VAL A 59 -2.07 -4.51 8.63
N TYR A 60 -0.90 -4.90 9.13
CA TYR A 60 -0.48 -6.30 9.24
C TYR A 60 -0.82 -6.82 10.64
N SER A 61 -1.94 -7.54 10.77
CA SER A 61 -2.57 -7.81 12.07
C SER A 61 -1.98 -8.97 12.88
N GLU A 62 -1.05 -9.73 12.31
CA GLU A 62 -0.45 -10.89 12.98
C GLU A 62 0.45 -10.50 14.16
N LYS A 63 0.44 -11.30 15.23
CA LYS A 63 1.21 -10.99 16.47
C LYS A 63 2.71 -10.81 16.22
N TYR A 64 3.24 -11.47 15.20
CA TYR A 64 4.65 -11.47 14.85
C TYR A 64 5.00 -10.48 13.71
N SER A 65 4.00 -9.83 13.11
CA SER A 65 4.17 -8.91 11.96
C SER A 65 5.09 -7.75 12.31
N HIS A 66 4.90 -7.15 13.48
CA HIS A 66 5.71 -6.01 13.93
C HIS A 66 7.20 -6.37 14.00
N LYS A 67 7.52 -7.55 14.56
CA LYS A 67 8.90 -8.02 14.72
C LYS A 67 9.58 -8.31 13.37
N GLN A 68 8.83 -8.85 12.41
CA GLN A 68 9.32 -9.00 11.04
C GLN A 68 9.48 -7.65 10.34
N PHE A 69 8.53 -6.73 10.50
CA PHE A 69 8.59 -5.42 9.87
C PHE A 69 9.83 -4.64 10.32
N VAL A 70 10.14 -4.63 11.62
CA VAL A 70 11.34 -3.97 12.16
C VAL A 70 12.62 -4.81 12.03
N GLY A 71 12.50 -6.07 11.58
CA GLY A 71 13.63 -6.98 11.38
C GLY A 71 14.36 -7.45 12.63
N VAL A 72 13.65 -7.54 13.76
CA VAL A 72 14.21 -7.98 15.04
C VAL A 72 13.41 -9.15 15.59
N SER A 73 14.08 -10.24 15.93
CA SER A 73 13.48 -11.42 16.55
C SER A 73 13.06 -11.14 18.01
N PRO A 74 12.24 -12.01 18.64
CA PRO A 74 11.90 -11.88 20.06
C PRO A 74 13.11 -11.82 21.00
N SER A 75 14.25 -12.39 20.59
CA SER A 75 15.49 -12.38 21.35
C SER A 75 16.37 -11.14 21.10
N GLY A 76 15.88 -10.14 20.37
CA GLY A 76 16.64 -8.93 20.02
C GLY A 76 17.70 -9.10 18.92
N LYS A 77 17.77 -10.27 18.28
CA LYS A 77 18.72 -10.55 17.18
C LYS A 77 18.09 -10.19 15.83
N PRO A 78 18.89 -9.99 14.76
CA PRO A 78 18.35 -9.84 13.41
C PRO A 78 17.37 -10.96 13.06
N PHE A 79 16.27 -10.61 12.40
CA PHE A 79 15.25 -11.56 11.99
C PHE A 79 15.74 -12.39 10.79
N ASN A 80 15.64 -13.72 10.88
CA ASN A 80 15.96 -14.60 9.76
C ASN A 80 14.73 -14.79 8.87
N TYR A 81 14.71 -14.10 7.73
CA TYR A 81 13.62 -14.19 6.75
C TYR A 81 13.65 -15.50 5.98
N THR A 82 12.46 -16.04 5.72
CA THR A 82 12.30 -17.22 4.87
C THR A 82 12.15 -16.74 3.44
N ILE A 83 13.14 -17.04 2.59
CA ILE A 83 13.21 -16.59 1.20
C ILE A 83 12.70 -17.62 0.18
N THR A 84 12.13 -18.74 0.65
CA THR A 84 11.71 -19.87 -0.19
C THR A 84 10.63 -19.50 -1.21
N HIS A 85 9.69 -18.62 -0.83
CA HIS A 85 8.60 -18.19 -1.71
C HIS A 85 8.78 -16.75 -2.18
N HIS A 86 9.31 -15.89 -1.30
CA HIS A 86 9.53 -14.47 -1.53
C HIS A 86 11.03 -14.20 -1.38
N PRO A 87 11.82 -14.27 -2.47
CA PRO A 87 13.27 -14.10 -2.43
C PRO A 87 13.70 -12.75 -1.85
N ASP A 88 12.86 -11.72 -2.05
CA ASP A 88 13.13 -10.35 -1.62
C ASP A 88 12.57 -10.03 -0.22
N ALA A 89 12.10 -11.06 0.50
CA ALA A 89 11.55 -10.91 1.84
C ALA A 89 12.52 -10.21 2.80
N GLY A 90 12.05 -9.15 3.46
CA GLY A 90 12.88 -8.36 4.36
C GLY A 90 12.09 -7.47 5.31
N SER A 91 12.77 -6.61 6.06
CA SER A 91 12.15 -5.60 6.92
C SER A 91 11.66 -4.40 6.11
N HIS A 92 10.74 -3.63 6.69
CA HIS A 92 10.30 -2.33 6.17
C HIS A 92 9.85 -2.37 4.71
N TRP A 93 9.18 -3.46 4.30
CA TRP A 93 8.79 -3.70 2.91
C TRP A 93 7.99 -2.55 2.27
N ILE A 94 7.10 -1.89 3.02
CA ILE A 94 6.37 -0.71 2.52
C ILE A 94 7.32 0.43 2.15
N ASN A 95 8.35 0.67 2.97
CA ASN A 95 9.32 1.73 2.70
C ASN A 95 10.19 1.37 1.49
N ARG A 96 10.59 0.10 1.38
CA ARG A 96 11.32 -0.40 0.22
C ARG A 96 10.54 -0.18 -1.08
N VAL A 97 9.26 -0.53 -1.12
CA VAL A 97 8.39 -0.26 -2.28
C VAL A 97 8.27 1.24 -2.57
N LYS A 98 8.11 2.05 -1.52
CA LYS A 98 8.05 3.51 -1.70
C LYS A 98 9.33 4.08 -2.30
N ASP A 99 10.48 3.52 -1.95
CA ASP A 99 11.78 3.98 -2.44
C ASP A 99 12.08 3.42 -3.84
N GLU A 100 11.83 2.14 -4.06
CA GLU A 100 12.14 1.39 -5.30
C GLU A 100 11.14 1.67 -6.43
N SER A 101 9.89 2.02 -6.10
CA SER A 101 8.78 2.15 -7.06
C SER A 101 8.04 3.49 -6.96
N ILE A 102 8.73 4.55 -6.52
CA ILE A 102 8.13 5.88 -6.35
C ILE A 102 7.50 6.42 -7.63
N ASP A 103 8.09 6.14 -8.79
CA ASP A 103 7.60 6.64 -10.07
C ASP A 103 6.32 5.92 -10.50
N GLU A 104 6.21 4.61 -10.29
CA GLU A 104 4.97 3.85 -10.52
C GLU A 104 3.85 4.31 -9.57
N ILE A 105 4.18 4.60 -8.31
CA ILE A 105 3.23 5.15 -7.33
C ILE A 105 2.71 6.52 -7.78
N LYS A 106 3.58 7.39 -8.28
CA LYS A 106 3.19 8.71 -8.82
C LYS A 106 2.30 8.57 -10.03
N GLU A 107 2.71 7.75 -11.01
CA GLU A 107 1.94 7.50 -12.23
C GLU A 107 0.54 6.98 -11.89
N PHE A 108 0.43 5.98 -11.01
CA PHE A 108 -0.86 5.48 -10.55
C PHE A 108 -1.73 6.57 -9.91
N THR A 109 -1.14 7.43 -9.09
CA THR A 109 -1.85 8.51 -8.39
C THR A 109 -2.33 9.58 -9.37
N GLU A 110 -1.49 9.97 -10.32
CA GLU A 110 -1.82 10.94 -11.38
C GLU A 110 -2.95 10.41 -12.27
N GLU A 111 -2.84 9.17 -12.73
CA GLU A 111 -3.89 8.50 -13.51
C GLU A 111 -5.21 8.43 -12.72
N ALA A 112 -5.16 8.09 -11.43
CA ALA A 112 -6.33 8.06 -10.57
C ALA A 112 -6.99 9.44 -10.38
N LEU A 113 -6.19 10.51 -10.32
CA LEU A 113 -6.70 11.89 -10.22
C LEU A 113 -7.35 12.34 -11.54
N ILE A 114 -6.68 12.08 -12.67
CA ILE A 114 -7.11 12.53 -14.01
C ILE A 114 -8.29 11.71 -14.50
N HIS A 115 -8.22 10.38 -14.40
CA HIS A 115 -9.17 9.46 -15.00
C HIS A 115 -10.15 8.84 -14.00
N GLY A 116 -9.91 8.99 -12.70
CA GLY A 116 -10.68 8.32 -11.67
C GLY A 116 -10.22 6.87 -11.49
N ILE A 117 -10.64 6.24 -10.40
CA ILE A 117 -10.28 4.85 -10.10
C ILE A 117 -11.28 3.93 -10.77
N LYS A 118 -10.81 3.12 -11.73
CA LYS A 118 -11.61 2.03 -12.27
C LYS A 118 -11.84 1.03 -11.13
N LYS A 119 -13.10 0.83 -10.74
CA LYS A 119 -13.45 -0.29 -9.86
C LYS A 119 -12.94 -1.59 -10.52
N PRO A 120 -12.28 -2.48 -9.78
CA PRO A 120 -11.99 -3.82 -10.26
C PRO A 120 -13.28 -4.57 -10.61
#